data_AF-A0AA97PNI9-F1
#
_entry.id   AF-A0AA97PNI9-F1
#
_cell.length_a   1.000
_cell.length_b   1.000
_cell.length_c   1.000
_cell.angle_alpha   90.00
_cell.angle_beta   90.00
_cell.angle_gamma   90.00
#
_symmetry.space_group_name_H-M   'P 1'
#
loop_
_entity.id
_entity.type
_entity.pdbx_description
1 polymer ?
#
loop_
_entity_poly.entity_id
_entity_poly.type
_entity_poly.pdbx_seq_one_letter_code
_entity_poly.pdbx_strand_id
1 'polypeptide(L)'
;MPRCNHTFWLALDTQQDEAEFLVSDKLQEVFETIPSPDVQKPSLVVVIGEAAKKAALEIFGIKRNRRSIVSQNASEIHLHIDPSSVFSTPLLIAETRVCKKESRKNADDTCHEITRQPIKRPRSLYDMQRPVNRLHTNLLAAFTDVFCLFCEDFGGLDQTAIELASWLDRSLPSSFSGRVRPRLIVVVDQNPGIGANENNVREKLFELIRKHTVKDPNAVFSAVETVALFPDESISRSARHRPLKERMMDSLDSARNDRLQSRHDFSATHFGALFKGACAQFAGNLDGSFNFVKIARNSNPIAQSLHAHLSDFLSLVKPPSDIATFAAPMIASSFLLDNYPPGTHCTV
;
A
#
# COMPACT_ATOMS: atom_id res chain seq x y z
N MET A 1 23.84 -10.21 -9.74
CA MET A 1 23.05 -11.40 -10.11
C MET A 1 22.34 -11.14 -11.44
N PRO A 2 22.08 -12.14 -12.29
CA PRO A 2 21.29 -11.93 -13.50
C PRO A 2 19.88 -11.47 -13.11
N ARG A 3 19.37 -10.40 -13.74
CA ARG A 3 18.01 -9.89 -13.51
C ARG A 3 17.01 -11.00 -13.86
N CYS A 4 16.25 -11.45 -12.87
CA CYS A 4 15.21 -12.44 -13.08
C CYS A 4 13.91 -11.73 -13.47
N ASN A 5 13.13 -12.29 -14.40
CA ASN A 5 11.85 -11.69 -14.80
C ASN A 5 10.71 -12.00 -13.81
N HIS A 6 11.04 -12.38 -12.58
CA HIS A 6 10.03 -12.62 -11.55
C HIS A 6 9.49 -11.29 -11.03
N THR A 7 8.24 -11.35 -10.64
CA THR A 7 7.46 -10.20 -10.20
C THR A 7 6.99 -10.36 -8.77
N PHE A 8 7.31 -11.49 -8.13
CA PHE A 8 7.00 -11.76 -6.74
C PHE A 8 7.54 -10.65 -5.85
N TRP A 9 6.69 -10.08 -4.98
CA TRP A 9 7.05 -9.03 -4.05
C TRP A 9 6.83 -9.45 -2.61
N LEU A 10 5.61 -9.87 -2.27
CA LEU A 10 5.22 -10.22 -0.91
C LEU A 10 4.38 -11.49 -0.91
N ALA A 11 4.47 -12.28 0.15
CA ALA A 11 3.48 -13.33 0.43
C ALA A 11 3.40 -13.63 1.92
N LEU A 12 2.34 -14.34 2.26
CA LEU A 12 2.19 -15.02 3.53
C LEU A 12 2.20 -16.52 3.27
N ASP A 13 3.09 -17.24 3.93
CA ASP A 13 3.22 -18.69 3.83
C ASP A 13 3.02 -19.34 5.20
N THR A 14 2.66 -20.62 5.20
CA THR A 14 2.59 -21.44 6.42
C THR A 14 3.57 -22.59 6.29
N GLN A 15 4.65 -22.53 7.08
CA GLN A 15 5.70 -23.54 7.09
C GLN A 15 5.75 -24.17 8.48
N GLN A 16 5.63 -25.50 8.55
CA GLN A 16 5.88 -26.28 9.79
C GLN A 16 5.20 -25.70 11.05
N ASP A 17 3.92 -25.33 10.96
CA ASP A 17 3.15 -24.77 12.08
C ASP A 17 3.60 -23.34 12.51
N GLU A 18 4.28 -22.59 11.63
CA GLU A 18 4.56 -21.17 11.79
C GLU A 18 4.08 -20.38 10.56
N ALA A 19 3.54 -19.18 10.82
CA ALA A 19 3.17 -18.24 9.76
C ALA A 19 4.38 -17.37 9.41
N GLU A 20 4.79 -17.39 8.15
CA GLU A 20 5.93 -16.63 7.64
C GLU A 20 5.46 -15.48 6.74
N PHE A 21 6.13 -14.34 6.87
CA PHE A 21 6.02 -13.23 5.94
C PHE A 21 7.22 -13.22 5.01
N LEU A 22 6.96 -13.38 3.71
CA LEU A 22 7.96 -13.42 2.66
C LEU A 22 8.05 -12.05 2.00
N VAL A 23 9.27 -11.50 1.91
CA VAL A 23 9.56 -10.21 1.26
C VAL A 23 10.72 -10.39 0.30
N SER A 24 10.49 -10.10 -0.98
CA SER A 24 11.57 -10.12 -1.97
C SER A 24 12.25 -8.76 -2.13
N ASP A 25 13.40 -8.78 -2.80
CA ASP A 25 14.13 -7.60 -3.30
C ASP A 25 13.43 -6.87 -4.47
N LYS A 26 12.23 -7.29 -4.89
CA LYS A 26 11.59 -6.78 -6.12
C LYS A 26 11.35 -5.27 -6.12
N LEU A 27 10.99 -4.69 -4.97
CA LEU A 27 10.81 -3.24 -4.86
C LEU A 27 12.12 -2.49 -5.12
N GLN A 28 13.24 -3.02 -4.62
CA GLN A 28 14.56 -2.46 -4.84
C GLN A 28 14.95 -2.58 -6.31
N GLU A 29 14.74 -3.74 -6.93
CA GLU A 29 15.01 -3.94 -8.37
C GLU A 29 14.22 -2.94 -9.23
N VAL A 30 12.95 -2.70 -8.89
CA VAL A 30 12.12 -1.71 -9.59
C VAL A 30 12.68 -0.30 -9.40
N PHE A 31 13.09 0.07 -8.18
CA PHE A 31 13.62 1.40 -7.90
C PHE A 31 14.99 1.66 -8.52
N GLU A 32 15.82 0.63 -8.74
CA GLU A 32 17.06 0.74 -9.50
C GLU A 32 16.84 1.08 -10.99
N THR A 33 15.61 0.92 -11.51
CA THR A 33 15.26 1.35 -12.87
C THR A 33 14.80 2.81 -12.95
N ILE A 34 14.56 3.46 -11.81
CA ILE A 34 14.12 4.85 -11.73
C ILE A 34 15.36 5.77 -11.88
N PRO A 35 15.38 6.72 -12.83
CA PRO A 35 16.55 7.55 -13.11
C PRO A 35 17.00 8.45 -11.94
N SER A 36 16.05 8.95 -11.16
CA SER A 36 16.31 9.90 -10.06
C SER A 36 15.50 9.52 -8.82
N PRO A 37 15.84 8.39 -8.16
CA PRO A 37 15.04 7.81 -7.08
C PRO A 37 14.91 8.72 -5.85
N ASP A 38 15.85 9.64 -5.66
CA ASP A 38 15.82 10.59 -4.53
C ASP A 38 14.83 11.75 -4.75
N VAL A 39 14.45 12.02 -6.00
CA VAL A 39 13.55 13.12 -6.39
C VAL A 39 12.18 12.59 -6.82
N GLN A 40 12.17 11.51 -7.61
CA GLN A 40 10.94 10.95 -8.17
C GLN A 40 10.12 10.28 -7.08
N LYS A 41 8.83 10.57 -7.08
CA LYS A 41 7.90 10.15 -6.03
C LYS A 41 6.91 9.15 -6.60
N PRO A 42 7.10 7.85 -6.33
CA PRO A 42 6.29 6.82 -6.94
C PRO A 42 4.87 6.82 -6.36
N SER A 43 3.90 6.47 -7.19
CA SER A 43 2.55 6.14 -6.77
C SER A 43 2.32 4.63 -6.78
N LEU A 44 1.50 4.14 -5.86
CA LEU A 44 1.18 2.72 -5.75
C LEU A 44 -0.31 2.46 -5.96
N VAL A 45 -0.62 1.63 -6.95
CA VAL A 45 -1.96 1.06 -7.14
C VAL A 45 -1.93 -0.41 -6.74
N VAL A 46 -2.88 -0.83 -5.92
CA VAL A 46 -3.10 -2.25 -5.61
C VAL A 46 -4.34 -2.73 -6.35
N VAL A 47 -4.16 -3.69 -7.24
CA VAL A 47 -5.21 -4.24 -8.10
C VAL A 47 -5.55 -5.67 -7.66
N ILE A 48 -6.82 -5.90 -7.32
CA ILE A 48 -7.30 -7.16 -6.75
C ILE A 48 -8.41 -7.76 -7.59
N GLY A 49 -8.26 -9.04 -7.87
CA GLY A 49 -9.16 -9.79 -8.74
C GLY A 49 -8.45 -10.99 -9.36
N GLU A 50 -9.06 -11.56 -10.39
CA GLU A 50 -8.61 -12.75 -11.09
C GLU A 50 -8.71 -12.56 -12.59
N ALA A 51 -9.83 -12.89 -13.22
CA ALA A 51 -9.96 -12.92 -14.67
C ALA A 51 -10.19 -11.51 -15.24
N ALA A 52 -11.13 -10.76 -14.67
CA ALA A 52 -11.44 -9.39 -15.11
C ALA A 52 -10.25 -8.46 -14.88
N LYS A 53 -9.58 -8.59 -13.72
CA LYS A 53 -8.31 -7.91 -13.45
C LYS A 53 -7.24 -8.18 -14.51
N LYS A 54 -7.03 -9.45 -14.89
CA LYS A 54 -6.01 -9.81 -15.89
C LYS A 54 -6.25 -9.11 -17.21
N ALA A 55 -7.51 -9.02 -17.65
CA ALA A 55 -7.88 -8.30 -18.85
C ALA A 55 -7.56 -6.79 -18.74
N ALA A 56 -7.78 -6.20 -17.56
CA ALA A 56 -7.51 -4.78 -17.33
C ALA A 56 -6.01 -4.42 -17.26
N LEU A 57 -5.17 -5.30 -16.71
CA LEU A 57 -3.73 -5.05 -16.59
C LEU A 57 -3.00 -4.96 -17.94
N GLU A 58 -3.53 -5.59 -18.98
CA GLU A 58 -3.00 -5.46 -20.35
C GLU A 58 -3.05 -4.00 -20.85
N ILE A 59 -4.02 -3.20 -20.41
CA ILE A 59 -4.14 -1.78 -20.77
C ILE A 59 -3.02 -0.92 -20.17
N PHE A 60 -2.44 -1.36 -19.05
CA PHE A 60 -1.28 -0.72 -18.41
C PHE A 60 0.05 -1.24 -18.95
N GLY A 61 0.04 -1.95 -20.09
CA GLY A 61 1.25 -2.44 -20.74
C GLY A 61 1.94 -3.60 -20.02
N ILE A 62 1.31 -4.17 -18.97
CA ILE A 62 1.87 -5.29 -18.21
C ILE A 62 1.65 -6.59 -19.00
N LYS A 63 2.67 -7.01 -19.73
CA LYS A 63 2.68 -8.31 -20.44
C LYS A 63 3.24 -9.39 -19.51
N ARG A 64 2.41 -10.34 -19.09
CA ARG A 64 2.87 -11.45 -18.25
C ARG A 64 3.53 -12.57 -19.04
N ASN A 65 4.65 -13.06 -18.52
CA ASN A 65 5.28 -14.29 -18.99
C ASN A 65 4.44 -15.52 -18.61
N ARG A 66 4.22 -16.43 -19.58
CA ARG A 66 3.41 -17.65 -19.42
C ARG A 66 3.81 -18.56 -18.24
N ARG A 67 5.04 -18.44 -17.72
CA ARG A 67 5.54 -19.25 -16.59
C ARG A 67 4.93 -18.88 -15.23
N SER A 68 4.39 -17.67 -15.06
CA SER A 68 3.78 -17.23 -13.80
C SER A 68 2.36 -17.81 -13.56
N ILE A 69 1.87 -18.67 -14.46
CA ILE A 69 0.48 -19.16 -14.44
C ILE A 69 0.29 -20.36 -13.49
N VAL A 70 1.36 -21.07 -13.12
CA VAL A 70 1.24 -22.43 -12.55
C VAL A 70 1.36 -22.49 -11.02
N SER A 71 1.88 -21.47 -10.33
CA SER A 71 2.14 -21.56 -8.88
C SER A 71 1.76 -20.33 -8.04
N GLN A 72 0.90 -19.43 -8.52
CA GLN A 72 0.56 -18.24 -7.72
C GLN A 72 -0.35 -18.61 -6.55
N ASN A 73 0.20 -18.54 -5.33
CA ASN A 73 -0.59 -18.68 -4.12
C ASN A 73 -1.56 -17.52 -3.94
N ALA A 74 -2.66 -17.78 -3.22
CA ALA A 74 -3.71 -16.79 -3.01
C ALA A 74 -3.26 -15.56 -2.22
N SER A 75 -2.14 -15.65 -1.49
CA SER A 75 -1.53 -14.58 -0.69
C SER A 75 -0.38 -13.86 -1.40
N GLU A 76 -0.02 -14.27 -2.62
CA GLU A 76 1.09 -13.65 -3.36
C GLU A 76 0.70 -12.30 -3.95
N ILE A 77 1.60 -11.35 -3.76
CA ILE A 77 1.53 -10.01 -4.33
C ILE A 77 2.69 -9.88 -5.30
N HIS A 78 2.36 -9.51 -6.53
CA HIS A 78 3.33 -9.25 -7.58
C HIS A 78 3.47 -7.75 -7.81
N LEU A 79 4.69 -7.26 -7.95
CA LEU A 79 4.97 -5.85 -8.20
C LEU A 79 5.45 -5.63 -9.64
N HIS A 80 4.86 -4.63 -10.26
CA HIS A 80 5.17 -4.14 -11.59
C HIS A 80 5.40 -2.64 -11.55
N ILE A 81 6.11 -2.13 -12.55
CA ILE A 81 6.22 -0.70 -12.83
C ILE A 81 5.69 -0.46 -14.24
N ASP A 82 4.89 0.57 -14.44
CA ASP A 82 4.49 1.00 -15.78
C ASP A 82 5.73 1.58 -16.48
N PRO A 83 6.25 0.95 -17.55
CA PRO A 83 7.46 1.40 -18.22
C PRO A 83 7.34 2.82 -18.79
N SER A 84 6.11 3.26 -19.13
CA SER A 84 5.87 4.59 -19.66
C SER A 84 5.94 5.71 -18.61
N SER A 85 5.92 5.34 -17.32
CA SER A 85 5.89 6.25 -16.18
C SER A 85 7.26 6.48 -15.52
N VAL A 86 8.26 5.66 -15.87
CA VAL A 86 9.58 5.60 -15.20
C VAL A 86 10.31 6.95 -15.19
N PHE A 87 10.15 7.75 -16.25
CA PHE A 87 10.83 9.05 -16.40
C PHE A 87 10.01 10.25 -15.85
N SER A 88 8.81 10.01 -15.34
CA SER A 88 7.94 11.06 -14.79
C SER A 88 7.61 10.74 -13.34
N THR A 89 6.35 10.43 -13.06
CA THR A 89 5.91 9.85 -11.79
C THR A 89 5.85 8.34 -11.94
N PRO A 90 6.78 7.59 -11.32
CA PRO A 90 6.78 6.14 -11.43
C PRO A 90 5.47 5.57 -10.88
N LEU A 91 4.73 4.83 -11.71
CA LEU A 91 3.52 4.14 -11.32
C LEU A 91 3.84 2.68 -11.02
N LEU A 92 3.76 2.34 -9.74
CA LEU A 92 3.87 0.99 -9.23
C LEU A 92 2.50 0.33 -9.23
N ILE A 93 2.44 -0.91 -9.73
CA ILE A 93 1.21 -1.70 -9.82
C ILE A 93 1.47 -2.99 -9.06
N ALA A 94 0.85 -3.11 -7.89
CA ALA A 94 0.83 -4.33 -7.09
C ALA A 94 -0.41 -5.15 -7.44
N GLU A 95 -0.20 -6.37 -7.88
CA GLU A 95 -1.26 -7.30 -8.24
C GLU A 95 -1.42 -8.38 -7.18
N THR A 96 -2.65 -8.58 -6.72
CA THR A 96 -3.01 -9.65 -5.77
C THR A 96 -4.30 -10.35 -6.21
N ARG A 97 -4.55 -11.56 -5.68
CA ARG A 97 -5.74 -12.37 -5.98
C ARG A 97 -6.73 -12.32 -4.83
N VAL A 98 -8.00 -12.60 -5.13
CA VAL A 98 -9.02 -12.77 -4.10
C VAL A 98 -8.72 -14.06 -3.34
N CYS A 99 -8.46 -13.97 -2.04
CA CYS A 99 -8.10 -15.12 -1.21
C CYS A 99 -9.30 -16.08 -1.09
N LYS A 100 -9.26 -17.24 -1.77
CA LYS A 100 -10.37 -18.22 -1.73
C LYS A 100 -9.97 -19.60 -1.18
N LYS A 101 -8.69 -20.01 -1.19
CA LYS A 101 -8.19 -21.28 -0.62
C LYS A 101 -6.70 -21.23 -0.25
N GLU A 102 -6.30 -22.16 0.62
CA GLU A 102 -4.96 -22.32 1.19
C GLU A 102 -3.86 -22.54 0.14
N SER A 103 -2.67 -22.04 0.52
CA SER A 103 -1.40 -22.06 -0.21
C SER A 103 -0.95 -23.48 -0.57
N ARG A 104 -0.32 -23.62 -1.75
CA ARG A 104 0.56 -24.76 -2.05
C ARG A 104 2.00 -24.28 -1.95
N LYS A 105 2.87 -25.14 -1.41
CA LYS A 105 4.30 -24.85 -1.22
C LYS A 105 4.92 -24.13 -2.42
N ASN A 106 5.59 -23.02 -2.15
CA ASN A 106 6.45 -22.36 -3.13
C ASN A 106 7.61 -23.28 -3.49
N ALA A 107 7.93 -23.35 -4.79
CA ALA A 107 9.23 -23.82 -5.22
C ALA A 107 10.27 -22.80 -4.75
N ASP A 108 11.36 -23.25 -4.14
CA ASP A 108 12.51 -22.40 -3.79
C ASP A 108 13.17 -21.93 -5.10
N ASP A 109 12.67 -20.82 -5.65
CA ASP A 109 13.28 -20.18 -6.80
C ASP A 109 14.52 -19.39 -6.33
N THR A 110 15.71 -19.97 -6.49
CA THR A 110 17.00 -19.40 -6.04
C THR A 110 17.51 -18.21 -6.87
N CYS A 111 16.63 -17.51 -7.58
CA CYS A 111 17.01 -16.51 -8.58
C CYS A 111 16.94 -15.06 -8.10
N HIS A 112 16.33 -14.81 -6.94
CA HIS A 112 16.26 -13.50 -6.29
C HIS A 112 16.26 -13.67 -4.76
N GLU A 113 16.58 -12.61 -4.03
CA GLU A 113 16.62 -12.67 -2.57
C GLU A 113 15.21 -12.64 -2.00
N ILE A 114 14.88 -13.62 -1.15
CA ILE A 114 13.63 -13.66 -0.38
C ILE A 114 13.99 -13.68 1.09
N THR A 115 13.64 -12.61 1.79
CA THR A 115 13.70 -12.55 3.26
C THR A 115 12.45 -13.22 3.83
N ARG A 116 12.63 -14.24 4.66
CA ARG A 116 11.57 -14.90 5.41
C ARG A 116 11.56 -14.35 6.83
N GLN A 117 10.43 -13.81 7.29
CA GLN A 117 10.29 -13.23 8.61
C GLN A 117 9.18 -13.96 9.37
N PRO A 118 9.46 -14.57 10.54
CA PRO A 118 8.43 -15.22 11.33
C PRO A 118 7.44 -14.17 11.85
N ILE A 119 6.15 -14.44 11.68
CA ILE A 119 5.10 -13.57 12.18
C ILE A 119 4.92 -13.84 13.67
N LYS A 120 5.20 -12.85 14.50
CA LYS A 120 5.08 -12.99 15.96
C LYS A 120 3.60 -13.06 16.37
N ARG A 121 3.22 -14.13 17.09
CA ARG A 121 1.91 -14.35 17.72
C ARG A 121 0.71 -14.43 16.75
N PRO A 122 0.66 -15.40 15.82
CA PRO A 122 -0.62 -15.77 15.22
C PRO A 122 -1.55 -16.26 16.34
N ARG A 123 -2.76 -15.68 16.47
CA ARG A 123 -3.75 -16.14 17.47
C ARG A 123 -4.18 -17.58 17.22
N SER A 124 -4.10 -18.03 15.97
CA SER A 124 -4.30 -19.40 15.51
C SER A 124 -3.55 -19.55 14.19
N LEU A 125 -2.88 -20.68 13.99
CA LEU A 125 -2.18 -21.02 12.73
C LEU A 125 -3.16 -21.34 11.59
N TYR A 126 -4.43 -21.60 11.94
CA TYR A 126 -5.50 -21.88 10.99
C TYR A 126 -6.24 -20.61 10.53
N ASP A 127 -5.97 -19.43 11.12
CA ASP A 127 -6.59 -18.16 10.71
C ASP A 127 -5.59 -17.30 9.90
N MET A 128 -5.26 -17.77 8.69
CA MET A 128 -4.46 -17.00 7.73
C MET A 128 -5.22 -15.81 7.15
N GLN A 129 -6.55 -15.79 7.26
CA GLN A 129 -7.38 -14.68 6.83
C GLN A 129 -7.02 -13.40 7.58
N ARG A 130 -6.68 -13.50 8.88
CA ARG A 130 -6.28 -12.34 9.67
C ARG A 130 -4.95 -11.73 9.18
N PRO A 131 -3.82 -12.44 9.06
CA PRO A 131 -2.60 -11.93 8.44
C PRO A 131 -2.81 -11.38 7.02
N VAL A 132 -3.57 -12.08 6.17
CA VAL A 132 -3.87 -11.63 4.80
C VAL A 132 -4.64 -10.31 4.80
N ASN A 133 -5.66 -10.18 5.65
CA ASN A 133 -6.40 -8.94 5.77
C ASN A 133 -5.52 -7.82 6.34
N ARG A 134 -4.62 -8.13 7.29
CA ARG A 134 -3.64 -7.18 7.83
C ARG A 134 -2.64 -6.69 6.78
N LEU A 135 -2.21 -7.57 5.88
CA LEU A 135 -1.33 -7.22 4.77
C LEU A 135 -1.96 -6.13 3.90
N HIS A 136 -3.24 -6.27 3.55
CA HIS A 136 -3.96 -5.26 2.75
C HIS A 136 -4.32 -4.01 3.56
N THR A 137 -4.96 -4.17 4.72
CA THR A 137 -5.56 -3.07 5.50
C THR A 137 -4.58 -2.28 6.36
N ASN A 138 -3.37 -2.81 6.60
CA ASN A 138 -2.34 -2.13 7.38
C ASN A 138 -1.12 -1.84 6.49
N LEU A 139 -0.43 -2.89 6.02
CA LEU A 139 0.87 -2.71 5.35
C LEU A 139 0.72 -2.02 4.01
N LEU A 140 -0.05 -2.59 3.08
CA LEU A 140 -0.25 -1.98 1.76
C LEU A 140 -0.98 -0.64 1.88
N ALA A 141 -2.07 -0.57 2.66
CA ALA A 141 -2.87 0.65 2.80
C ALA A 141 -2.06 1.89 3.23
N ALA A 142 -0.96 1.74 3.98
CA ALA A 142 -0.10 2.86 4.35
C ALA A 142 0.66 3.48 3.16
N PHE A 143 0.89 2.71 2.10
CA PHE A 143 1.67 3.10 0.92
C PHE A 143 0.84 3.24 -0.35
N THR A 144 -0.35 2.63 -0.39
CA THR A 144 -1.24 2.63 -1.54
C THR A 144 -1.93 3.98 -1.71
N ASP A 145 -1.98 4.46 -2.95
CA ASP A 145 -2.80 5.60 -3.36
C ASP A 145 -4.21 5.15 -3.74
N VAL A 146 -4.31 4.05 -4.50
CA VAL A 146 -5.58 3.52 -5.01
C VAL A 146 -5.64 2.00 -4.85
N PHE A 147 -6.70 1.50 -4.22
CA PHE A 147 -7.14 0.12 -4.35
C PHE A 147 -8.14 0.00 -5.50
N CYS A 148 -7.94 -0.99 -6.36
CA CYS A 148 -8.84 -1.28 -7.48
C CYS A 148 -9.34 -2.72 -7.36
N LEU A 149 -10.65 -2.90 -7.12
CA LEU A 149 -11.30 -4.20 -6.95
C LEU A 149 -12.18 -4.52 -8.16
N PHE A 150 -12.04 -5.72 -8.72
CA PHE A 150 -12.88 -6.19 -9.81
C PHE A 150 -14.06 -7.01 -9.29
N CYS A 151 -15.23 -6.40 -9.22
CA CYS A 151 -16.44 -6.95 -8.60
C CYS A 151 -16.81 -8.36 -9.09
N GLU A 152 -16.73 -8.59 -10.41
CA GLU A 152 -17.02 -9.90 -11.02
C GLU A 152 -16.09 -11.01 -10.51
N ASP A 153 -14.82 -10.68 -10.21
CA ASP A 153 -13.86 -11.67 -9.69
C ASP A 153 -14.14 -12.06 -8.22
N PHE A 154 -14.88 -11.24 -7.48
CA PHE A 154 -15.38 -11.57 -6.14
C PHE A 154 -16.66 -12.40 -6.17
N GLY A 155 -17.34 -12.51 -7.32
CA GLY A 155 -18.67 -13.12 -7.43
C GLY A 155 -19.80 -12.09 -7.33
N GLY A 156 -19.54 -10.84 -7.70
CA GLY A 156 -20.52 -9.76 -7.76
C GLY A 156 -20.51 -8.84 -6.55
N LEU A 157 -21.46 -7.92 -6.53
CA LEU A 157 -21.47 -6.77 -5.61
C LEU A 157 -21.64 -7.18 -4.15
N ASP A 158 -22.48 -8.19 -3.90
CA ASP A 158 -22.72 -8.73 -2.56
C ASP A 158 -21.44 -9.32 -1.94
N GLN A 159 -20.71 -10.14 -2.70
CA GLN A 159 -19.45 -10.73 -2.21
C GLN A 159 -18.35 -9.67 -2.03
N THR A 160 -18.30 -8.70 -2.94
CA THR A 160 -17.40 -7.54 -2.81
C THR A 160 -17.71 -6.75 -1.52
N ALA A 161 -18.99 -6.56 -1.19
CA ALA A 161 -19.40 -5.88 0.03
C ALA A 161 -19.03 -6.65 1.30
N ILE A 162 -19.17 -7.99 1.30
CA ILE A 162 -18.74 -8.84 2.42
C ILE A 162 -17.24 -8.73 2.65
N GLU A 163 -16.44 -8.80 1.59
CA GLU A 163 -14.99 -8.69 1.70
C GLU A 163 -14.57 -7.31 2.24
N LEU A 164 -15.15 -6.23 1.68
CA LEU A 164 -14.91 -4.88 2.15
C LEU A 164 -15.33 -4.69 3.61
N ALA A 165 -16.49 -5.20 4.02
CA ALA A 165 -16.92 -5.17 5.42
C ALA A 165 -15.89 -5.86 6.33
N SER A 166 -15.35 -7.00 5.91
CA SER A 166 -14.31 -7.72 6.65
C SER A 166 -13.02 -6.90 6.79
N TRP A 167 -12.66 -6.11 5.78
CA TRP A 167 -11.52 -5.20 5.82
C TRP A 167 -11.78 -4.03 6.77
N LEU A 168 -12.98 -3.45 6.73
CA LEU A 168 -13.37 -2.34 7.61
C LEU A 168 -13.36 -2.79 9.07
N ASP A 169 -13.95 -3.93 9.40
CA ASP A 169 -13.99 -4.44 10.78
C ASP A 169 -12.59 -4.68 11.33
N ARG A 170 -11.68 -5.13 10.48
CA ARG A 170 -10.32 -5.44 10.86
C ARG A 170 -9.39 -4.24 10.78
N SER A 171 -9.72 -3.16 10.08
CA SER A 171 -8.82 -2.01 9.96
C SER A 171 -8.43 -1.44 11.33
N LEU A 172 -7.15 -1.09 11.47
CA LEU A 172 -6.68 -0.34 12.63
C LEU A 172 -7.09 1.13 12.48
N PRO A 173 -7.36 1.84 13.59
CA PRO A 173 -7.49 3.29 13.54
C PRO A 173 -6.25 3.88 12.86
N SER A 174 -6.43 4.60 11.75
CA SER A 174 -5.30 5.17 11.04
C SER A 174 -4.60 6.17 11.96
N SER A 175 -3.30 5.99 12.21
CA SER A 175 -2.47 7.06 12.82
C SER A 175 -2.34 8.28 11.89
N PHE A 176 -2.86 8.16 10.68
CA PHE A 176 -2.83 9.16 9.63
C PHE A 176 -4.09 10.03 9.60
N SER A 177 -3.92 11.26 9.12
CA SER A 177 -5.05 12.14 8.77
C SER A 177 -5.94 11.45 7.73
N GLY A 178 -7.26 11.70 7.76
CA GLY A 178 -8.19 11.07 6.83
C GLY A 178 -7.86 11.30 5.34
N ARG A 179 -7.05 12.32 5.02
CA ARG A 179 -6.70 12.71 3.65
C ARG A 179 -5.68 11.78 2.97
N VAL A 180 -4.74 11.20 3.72
CA VAL A 180 -3.71 10.31 3.13
C VAL A 180 -4.13 8.84 3.08
N ARG A 181 -5.41 8.58 3.37
CA ARG A 181 -6.00 7.25 3.19
C ARG A 181 -6.07 6.90 1.70
N PRO A 182 -5.93 5.61 1.36
CA PRO A 182 -6.08 5.19 -0.03
C PRO A 182 -7.49 5.48 -0.53
N ARG A 183 -7.61 5.69 -1.84
CA ARG A 183 -8.89 5.72 -2.55
C ARG A 183 -9.27 4.30 -2.96
N LEU A 184 -10.56 4.03 -3.07
CA LEU A 184 -11.08 2.74 -3.51
C LEU A 184 -11.87 2.92 -4.81
N ILE A 185 -11.49 2.16 -5.84
CA ILE A 185 -12.23 2.01 -7.09
C ILE A 185 -12.79 0.59 -7.13
N VAL A 186 -14.12 0.46 -7.27
CA VAL A 186 -14.80 -0.81 -7.50
C VAL A 186 -15.24 -0.87 -8.96
N VAL A 187 -14.68 -1.81 -9.70
CA VAL A 187 -14.93 -2.01 -11.13
C VAL A 187 -16.07 -2.99 -11.30
N VAL A 188 -17.09 -2.61 -12.07
CA VAL A 188 -18.25 -3.44 -12.41
C VAL A 188 -18.39 -3.55 -13.93
N ASP A 189 -18.93 -4.66 -14.41
CA ASP A 189 -19.27 -4.79 -15.83
C ASP A 189 -20.64 -4.14 -16.09
N GLN A 190 -20.74 -3.36 -17.17
CA GLN A 190 -22.04 -2.86 -17.63
C GLN A 190 -22.84 -3.99 -18.28
N ASN A 191 -24.09 -4.14 -17.85
CA ASN A 191 -25.04 -4.98 -18.57
C ASN A 191 -25.43 -4.32 -19.89
N PRO A 192 -25.46 -5.06 -21.02
CA PRO A 192 -25.93 -4.52 -22.28
C PRO A 192 -27.35 -3.96 -22.19
N GLY A 193 -27.56 -2.76 -22.75
CA GLY A 193 -28.87 -2.12 -22.83
C GLY A 193 -29.36 -1.40 -21.56
N ILE A 194 -28.67 -1.54 -20.43
CA ILE A 194 -28.94 -0.80 -19.20
C ILE A 194 -27.70 0.03 -18.88
N GLY A 195 -27.74 1.33 -19.17
CA GLY A 195 -26.65 2.23 -18.77
C GLY A 195 -26.43 2.11 -17.26
N ALA A 196 -25.24 1.69 -16.84
CA ALA A 196 -24.94 1.59 -15.42
C ALA A 196 -24.81 3.01 -14.85
N ASN A 197 -25.77 3.42 -14.03
CA ASN A 197 -25.58 4.61 -13.21
C ASN A 197 -24.60 4.24 -12.08
N GLU A 198 -23.33 4.59 -12.26
CA GLU A 198 -22.25 4.35 -11.29
C GLU A 198 -22.66 4.81 -9.87
N ASN A 199 -23.33 5.95 -9.74
CA ASN A 199 -23.79 6.43 -8.44
C ASN A 199 -24.78 5.48 -7.76
N ASN A 200 -25.72 4.90 -8.52
CA ASN A 200 -26.67 3.93 -7.98
C ASN A 200 -25.95 2.62 -7.57
N VAL A 201 -24.95 2.19 -8.35
CA VAL A 201 -24.14 1.01 -7.99
C VAL A 201 -23.35 1.26 -6.70
N ARG A 202 -22.78 2.45 -6.57
CA ARG A 202 -22.07 2.89 -5.36
C ARG A 202 -23.00 2.93 -4.15
N GLU A 203 -24.19 3.51 -4.28
CA GLU A 203 -25.18 3.54 -3.19
C GLU A 203 -25.58 2.13 -2.76
N LYS A 204 -25.88 1.25 -3.73
CA LYS A 204 -26.17 -0.16 -3.46
C LYS A 204 -25.01 -0.87 -2.77
N LEU A 205 -23.77 -0.61 -3.18
CA LEU A 205 -22.58 -1.15 -2.51
C LEU A 205 -22.52 -0.73 -1.04
N PHE A 206 -22.74 0.56 -0.75
CA PHE A 206 -22.75 1.07 0.62
C PHE A 206 -23.87 0.45 1.45
N GLU A 207 -25.07 0.28 0.89
CA GLU A 207 -26.16 -0.43 1.55
C GLU A 207 -25.78 -1.88 1.89
N LEU A 208 -25.14 -2.60 0.96
CA LEU A 208 -24.71 -3.97 1.18
C LEU A 208 -23.61 -4.07 2.24
N ILE A 209 -22.65 -3.14 2.25
CA ILE A 209 -21.60 -3.09 3.29
C ILE A 209 -22.22 -2.87 4.67
N ARG A 210 -23.20 -1.96 4.79
CA ARG A 210 -23.91 -1.66 6.05
C ARG A 210 -24.68 -2.85 6.62
N LYS A 211 -25.03 -3.84 5.80
CA LYS A 211 -25.65 -5.10 6.28
C LYS A 211 -24.64 -5.98 7.03
N HIS A 212 -23.35 -5.80 6.81
CA HIS A 212 -22.28 -6.67 7.31
C HIS A 212 -21.35 -5.99 8.31
N THR A 213 -21.27 -4.66 8.32
CA THR A 213 -20.48 -3.89 9.30
C THR A 213 -21.16 -2.57 9.66
N VAL A 214 -20.91 -2.10 10.89
CA VAL A 214 -21.31 -0.77 11.37
C VAL A 214 -20.32 0.33 10.97
N LYS A 215 -19.14 -0.03 10.46
CA LYS A 215 -18.09 0.93 10.09
C LYS A 215 -18.37 1.56 8.74
N ASP A 216 -18.22 2.88 8.67
CA ASP A 216 -18.28 3.61 7.40
C ASP A 216 -17.04 3.30 6.55
N PRO A 217 -17.19 2.92 5.26
CA PRO A 217 -16.06 2.84 4.32
C PRO A 217 -15.13 4.06 4.34
N ASN A 218 -15.67 5.26 4.52
CA ASN A 218 -14.90 6.50 4.57
C ASN A 218 -14.00 6.61 5.83
N ALA A 219 -14.16 5.73 6.80
CA ALA A 219 -13.25 5.60 7.93
C ALA A 219 -11.90 4.99 7.53
N VAL A 220 -11.83 4.27 6.40
CA VAL A 220 -10.61 3.59 5.92
C VAL A 220 -10.15 4.14 4.57
N PHE A 221 -11.08 4.53 3.71
CA PHE A 221 -10.79 5.10 2.40
C PHE A 221 -11.08 6.61 2.37
N SER A 222 -10.28 7.38 1.65
CA SER A 222 -10.53 8.83 1.46
C SER A 222 -11.65 9.10 0.45
N ALA A 223 -11.83 8.20 -0.52
CA ALA A 223 -12.93 8.20 -1.47
C ALA A 223 -13.26 6.75 -1.86
N VAL A 224 -14.55 6.49 -2.12
CA VAL A 224 -15.02 5.23 -2.70
C VAL A 224 -15.79 5.53 -3.97
N GLU A 225 -15.27 5.02 -5.09
CA GLU A 225 -15.78 5.23 -6.43
C GLU A 225 -16.14 3.89 -7.07
N THR A 226 -17.10 3.92 -7.98
CA THR A 226 -17.44 2.79 -8.83
C THR A 226 -17.19 3.17 -10.28
N VAL A 227 -16.61 2.26 -11.05
CA VAL A 227 -16.40 2.45 -12.48
C VAL A 227 -17.03 1.31 -13.24
N ALA A 228 -17.89 1.64 -14.20
CA ALA A 228 -18.56 0.67 -15.01
C ALA A 228 -17.84 0.49 -16.36
N LEU A 229 -17.32 -0.70 -16.64
CA LEU A 229 -16.67 -1.02 -17.91
C LEU A 229 -17.71 -1.09 -19.03
N PHE A 230 -17.35 -0.63 -20.24
CA PHE A 230 -18.28 -0.75 -21.37
C PHE A 230 -18.62 -2.23 -21.67
N PRO A 231 -19.81 -2.51 -22.24
CA PRO A 231 -20.20 -3.86 -22.62
C PRO A 231 -19.20 -4.51 -23.58
N ASP A 232 -19.07 -5.83 -23.50
CA ASP A 232 -18.20 -6.63 -24.38
C ASP A 232 -18.86 -6.87 -25.76
N GLU A 233 -19.35 -5.80 -26.38
CA GLU A 233 -20.12 -5.82 -27.63
C GLU A 233 -19.34 -5.17 -28.78
N SER A 234 -18.33 -5.89 -29.29
CA SER A 234 -17.52 -5.52 -30.48
C SER A 234 -16.53 -4.35 -30.33
N ILE A 235 -16.33 -3.82 -29.13
CA ILE A 235 -15.31 -2.81 -28.87
C ILE A 235 -13.95 -3.45 -28.52
N SER A 236 -12.85 -2.74 -28.79
CA SER A 236 -11.53 -3.23 -28.40
C SER A 236 -11.38 -3.28 -26.87
N ARG A 237 -10.54 -4.18 -26.35
CA ARG A 237 -10.26 -4.26 -24.90
C ARG A 237 -9.79 -2.92 -24.32
N SER A 238 -8.95 -2.20 -25.06
CA SER A 238 -8.49 -0.87 -24.65
C SER A 238 -9.63 0.14 -24.58
N ALA A 239 -10.57 0.12 -25.53
CA ALA A 239 -11.75 0.98 -25.50
C ALA A 239 -12.66 0.61 -24.32
N ARG A 240 -12.89 -0.69 -24.08
CA ARG A 240 -13.71 -1.19 -22.97
C ARG A 240 -13.26 -0.68 -21.61
N HIS A 241 -11.95 -0.66 -21.37
CA HIS A 241 -11.36 -0.27 -20.08
C HIS A 241 -10.89 1.18 -20.03
N ARG A 242 -11.19 1.97 -21.06
CA ARG A 242 -10.85 3.40 -21.08
C ARG A 242 -11.41 4.16 -19.86
N PRO A 243 -12.68 3.98 -19.44
CA PRO A 243 -13.21 4.67 -18.26
C PRO A 243 -12.42 4.36 -16.99
N LEU A 244 -12.01 3.09 -16.83
CA LEU A 244 -11.17 2.68 -15.70
C LEU A 244 -9.80 3.35 -15.74
N LYS A 245 -9.15 3.39 -16.91
CA LYS A 245 -7.85 4.02 -17.04
C LYS A 245 -7.91 5.51 -16.69
N GLU A 246 -8.89 6.24 -17.24
CA GLU A 246 -9.08 7.67 -16.97
C GLU A 246 -9.35 7.91 -15.48
N ARG A 247 -10.33 7.20 -14.88
CA ARG A 247 -10.65 7.38 -13.46
C ARG A 247 -9.49 7.01 -12.53
N MET A 248 -8.74 5.97 -12.88
CA MET A 248 -7.57 5.57 -12.08
C MET A 248 -6.50 6.64 -12.08
N MET A 249 -6.20 7.26 -13.23
CA MET A 249 -5.24 8.36 -13.31
C MET A 249 -5.72 9.59 -12.51
N ASP A 250 -6.99 9.96 -12.62
CA ASP A 250 -7.57 11.08 -11.85
C ASP A 250 -7.50 10.82 -10.33
N SER A 251 -7.79 9.58 -9.91
CA SER A 251 -7.68 9.15 -8.52
C SER A 251 -6.24 9.17 -8.01
N LEU A 252 -5.28 8.74 -8.83
CA LEU A 252 -3.85 8.79 -8.49
C LEU A 252 -3.40 10.23 -8.30
N ASP A 253 -3.70 11.12 -9.24
CA ASP A 253 -3.32 12.53 -9.15
C ASP A 253 -3.94 13.21 -7.91
N SER A 254 -5.19 12.88 -7.60
CA SER A 254 -5.86 13.39 -6.40
C SER A 254 -5.21 12.87 -5.11
N ALA A 255 -4.95 11.56 -5.01
CA ALA A 255 -4.30 10.95 -3.85
C ALA A 255 -2.87 11.51 -3.63
N ARG A 256 -2.12 11.72 -4.72
CA ARG A 256 -0.80 12.34 -4.67
C ARG A 256 -0.84 13.76 -4.16
N ASN A 257 -1.78 14.57 -4.64
CA ASN A 257 -1.97 15.92 -4.14
C ASN A 257 -2.27 15.91 -2.63
N ASP A 258 -3.14 15.01 -2.17
CA ASP A 258 -3.45 14.86 -0.74
C ASP A 258 -2.20 14.46 0.08
N ARG A 259 -1.38 13.53 -0.42
CA ARG A 259 -0.10 13.14 0.19
C ARG A 259 0.90 14.28 0.21
N LEU A 260 1.00 15.05 -0.87
CA LEU A 260 1.92 16.19 -0.97
C LEU A 260 1.58 17.26 0.06
N GLN A 261 0.30 17.65 0.14
CA GLN A 261 -0.19 18.62 1.12
C GLN A 261 0.01 18.11 2.55
N SER A 262 -0.09 16.80 2.76
CA SER A 262 0.11 16.18 4.07
C SER A 262 1.57 15.84 4.39
N ARG A 263 2.54 16.15 3.50
CA ARG A 263 3.97 15.78 3.65
C ARG A 263 4.23 14.27 3.75
N HIS A 264 3.42 13.46 3.07
CA HIS A 264 3.53 11.99 2.98
C HIS A 264 3.85 11.51 1.54
N ASP A 265 4.24 12.43 0.67
CA ASP A 265 4.62 12.17 -0.73
C ASP A 265 6.14 11.94 -0.80
N PHE A 266 6.52 10.69 -0.56
CA PHE A 266 7.90 10.24 -0.41
C PHE A 266 8.57 9.98 -1.76
N SER A 267 9.87 10.27 -1.88
CA SER A 267 10.65 9.83 -3.04
C SER A 267 10.82 8.30 -3.04
N ALA A 268 11.24 7.70 -4.16
CA ALA A 268 11.45 6.26 -4.25
C ALA A 268 12.45 5.76 -3.19
N THR A 269 13.53 6.49 -2.93
CA THR A 269 14.50 6.16 -1.87
C THR A 269 13.83 6.10 -0.50
N HIS A 270 13.05 7.14 -0.14
CA HIS A 270 12.32 7.17 1.13
C HIS A 270 11.24 6.11 1.20
N PHE A 271 10.49 5.90 0.12
CA PHE A 271 9.47 4.86 0.02
C PHE A 271 10.07 3.49 0.33
N GLY A 272 11.20 3.15 -0.31
CA GLY A 272 11.86 1.86 -0.13
C GLY A 272 12.34 1.64 1.31
N ALA A 273 12.98 2.65 1.90
CA ALA A 273 13.44 2.59 3.28
C ALA A 273 12.28 2.45 4.29
N LEU A 274 11.23 3.27 4.14
CA LEU A 274 10.05 3.23 4.99
C LEU A 274 9.28 1.91 4.82
N PHE A 275 9.15 1.41 3.60
CA PHE A 275 8.48 0.14 3.31
C PHE A 275 9.22 -1.03 3.95
N LYS A 276 10.55 -1.09 3.82
CA LYS A 276 11.38 -2.12 4.48
C LYS A 276 11.19 -2.10 6.00
N GLY A 277 11.18 -0.92 6.62
CA GLY A 277 10.91 -0.77 8.04
C GLY A 277 9.48 -1.20 8.43
N ALA A 278 8.49 -0.88 7.59
CA ALA A 278 7.11 -1.30 7.79
C ALA A 278 6.94 -2.83 7.69
N CYS A 279 7.65 -3.50 6.76
CA CYS A 279 7.69 -4.96 6.69
C CYS A 279 8.22 -5.59 7.98
N ALA A 280 9.33 -5.08 8.53
CA ALA A 280 9.89 -5.58 9.77
C ALA A 280 8.94 -5.38 10.97
N GLN A 281 8.27 -4.22 11.03
CA GLN A 281 7.25 -3.96 12.05
C GLN A 281 6.03 -4.87 11.88
N PHE A 282 5.58 -5.11 10.64
CA PHE A 282 4.46 -5.99 10.33
C PHE A 282 4.71 -7.42 10.83
N ALA A 283 5.88 -7.99 10.53
CA ALA A 283 6.26 -9.32 11.00
C ALA A 283 6.38 -9.38 12.54
N GLY A 284 6.90 -8.32 13.16
CA GLY A 284 7.07 -8.24 14.61
C GLY A 284 5.80 -7.96 15.40
N ASN A 285 4.81 -7.27 14.82
CA ASN A 285 3.58 -6.87 15.46
C ASN A 285 2.46 -6.60 14.44
N LEU A 286 1.67 -7.64 14.12
CA LEU A 286 0.55 -7.57 13.18
C LEU A 286 -0.51 -6.51 13.52
N ASP A 287 -0.69 -6.20 14.81
CA ASP A 287 -1.71 -5.25 15.28
C ASP A 287 -1.15 -3.86 15.58
N GLY A 288 0.14 -3.64 15.32
CA GLY A 288 0.76 -2.32 15.46
C GLY A 288 0.35 -1.40 14.32
N SER A 289 0.00 -0.14 14.63
CA SER A 289 -0.12 0.89 13.59
C SER A 289 1.26 1.34 13.11
N PHE A 290 1.38 1.66 11.83
CA PHE A 290 2.62 2.23 11.30
C PHE A 290 2.76 3.69 11.69
N ASN A 291 3.97 4.05 12.11
CA ASN A 291 4.35 5.42 12.37
C ASN A 291 5.63 5.71 11.56
N PHE A 292 5.48 6.41 10.43
CA PHE A 292 6.60 6.73 9.55
C PHE A 292 7.70 7.52 10.24
N VAL A 293 7.35 8.38 11.21
CA VAL A 293 8.34 9.12 12.00
C VAL A 293 9.19 8.16 12.84
N LYS A 294 8.57 7.19 13.51
CA LYS A 294 9.31 6.16 14.25
C LYS A 294 10.19 5.31 13.33
N ILE A 295 9.64 4.87 12.19
CA ILE A 295 10.39 4.06 11.22
C ILE A 295 11.59 4.82 10.66
N ALA A 296 11.40 6.09 10.28
CA ALA A 296 12.48 6.95 9.77
C ALA A 296 13.62 7.14 10.79
N ARG A 297 13.30 7.07 12.09
CA ARG A 297 14.29 7.18 13.17
C ARG A 297 14.95 5.86 13.57
N ASN A 298 14.66 4.74 12.91
CA ASN A 298 15.29 3.46 13.23
C ASN A 298 16.83 3.51 13.15
N SER A 299 17.38 4.28 12.21
CA SER A 299 18.83 4.47 12.04
C SER A 299 19.40 5.63 12.85
N ASN A 300 18.56 6.51 13.40
CA ASN A 300 18.95 7.61 14.31
C ASN A 300 17.93 7.73 15.47
N PRO A 301 17.94 6.78 16.43
CA PRO A 301 16.95 6.74 17.49
C PRO A 301 17.07 7.97 18.41
N ILE A 302 15.95 8.36 19.02
CA ILE A 302 15.97 9.42 20.04
C ILE A 302 16.80 8.95 21.23
N ALA A 303 17.76 9.75 21.66
CA ALA A 303 18.58 9.44 22.84
C ALA A 303 17.70 9.23 24.08
N GLN A 304 17.89 8.12 24.79
CA GLN A 304 17.09 7.77 25.97
C GLN A 304 17.23 8.81 27.11
N SER A 305 18.37 9.49 27.17
CA SER A 305 18.66 10.54 28.15
C SER A 305 18.17 11.94 27.74
N LEU A 306 17.53 12.10 26.58
CA LEU A 306 17.12 13.40 26.07
C LEU A 306 16.27 14.18 27.08
N HIS A 307 15.31 13.52 27.72
CA HIS A 307 14.47 14.14 28.74
C HIS A 307 15.29 14.69 29.92
N ALA A 308 16.24 13.89 30.42
CA ALA A 308 17.10 14.31 31.53
C ALA A 308 17.95 15.52 31.14
N HIS A 309 18.61 15.47 29.98
CA HIS A 309 19.44 16.58 29.50
C HIS A 309 18.64 17.87 29.25
N LEU A 310 17.42 17.78 28.72
CA LEU A 310 16.55 18.95 28.57
C LEU A 310 16.14 19.52 29.92
N SER A 311 15.81 18.66 30.89
CA SER A 311 15.43 19.10 32.22
C SER A 311 16.59 19.80 32.92
N ASP A 312 17.80 19.24 32.83
CA ASP A 312 19.01 19.83 33.39
C ASP A 312 19.31 21.17 32.72
N PHE A 313 19.29 21.21 31.38
CA PHE A 313 19.52 22.43 30.61
C PHE A 313 18.52 23.54 30.99
N LEU A 314 17.22 23.25 31.05
CA LEU A 314 16.19 24.22 31.41
C LEU A 314 16.34 24.70 32.87
N SER A 315 16.81 23.85 33.79
CA SER A 315 17.04 24.24 35.19
C SER A 315 18.15 25.29 35.36
N LEU A 316 19.07 25.36 34.40
CA LEU A 316 20.20 26.28 34.40
C LEU A 316 19.86 27.64 33.76
N VAL A 317 18.75 27.76 33.03
CA VAL A 317 18.38 28.99 32.32
C VAL A 317 17.73 29.99 33.29
N LYS A 318 18.42 31.11 33.53
CA LYS A 318 17.95 32.22 34.36
C LYS A 318 18.37 33.56 33.74
N PRO A 319 17.51 34.61 33.77
CA PRO A 319 16.16 34.65 34.35
C PRO A 319 15.10 33.89 33.53
N PRO A 320 13.88 33.65 34.07
CA PRO A 320 12.83 32.89 33.37
C PRO A 320 12.42 33.43 31.99
N SER A 321 12.65 34.72 31.72
CA SER A 321 12.46 35.30 30.38
C SER A 321 13.30 34.62 29.30
N ASP A 322 14.47 34.09 29.69
CA ASP A 322 15.43 33.49 28.76
C ASP A 322 15.00 32.10 28.30
N ILE A 323 14.00 31.49 28.96
CA ILE A 323 13.39 30.25 28.48
C ILE A 323 12.77 30.48 27.10
N ALA A 324 12.05 31.59 26.92
CA ALA A 324 11.37 31.90 25.68
C ALA A 324 12.32 32.48 24.62
N THR A 325 13.28 33.32 25.02
CA THR A 325 14.15 34.06 24.08
C THR A 325 15.43 33.31 23.71
N PHE A 326 15.87 32.34 24.53
CA PHE A 326 17.11 31.59 24.30
C PHE A 326 16.90 30.07 24.30
N ALA A 327 16.36 29.51 25.39
CA ALA A 327 16.32 28.06 25.57
C ALA A 327 15.43 27.36 24.53
N ALA A 328 14.21 27.85 24.33
CA ALA A 328 13.28 27.28 23.37
C ALA A 328 13.81 27.36 21.92
N PRO A 329 14.31 28.51 21.41
CA PRO A 329 14.97 28.56 20.10
C PRO A 329 16.14 27.59 19.96
N MET A 330 16.98 27.45 21.00
CA MET A 330 18.15 26.57 20.96
C MET A 330 17.77 25.09 20.94
N ILE A 331 16.80 24.68 21.77
CA ILE A 331 16.23 23.33 21.75
C ILE A 331 15.60 23.04 20.39
N ALA A 332 14.78 23.97 19.87
CA ALA A 332 14.13 23.82 18.57
C ALA A 332 15.14 23.67 17.43
N SER A 333 16.20 24.49 17.43
CA SER A 333 17.29 24.40 16.46
C SER A 333 18.04 23.07 16.56
N SER A 334 18.34 22.61 17.78
CA SER A 334 19.00 21.32 18.02
C SER A 334 18.15 20.14 17.52
N PHE A 335 16.84 20.18 17.76
CA PHE A 335 15.92 19.18 17.20
C PHE A 335 15.84 19.26 15.69
N LEU A 336 15.84 20.45 15.10
CA LEU A 336 15.84 20.59 13.65
C LEU A 336 17.09 19.95 13.06
N LEU A 337 18.28 20.23 13.60
CA LEU A 337 19.52 19.60 13.14
C LEU A 337 19.52 18.08 13.28
N ASP A 338 19.02 17.54 14.40
CA ASP A 338 18.94 16.08 14.62
C ASP A 338 17.95 15.38 13.66
N ASN A 339 16.88 16.07 13.25
CA ASN A 339 15.91 15.51 12.31
C ASN A 339 16.35 15.64 10.83
N TYR A 340 17.36 16.45 10.53
CA TYR A 340 17.90 16.65 9.18
C TYR A 340 19.42 16.41 9.13
N PRO A 341 19.90 15.17 9.40
CA PRO A 341 21.32 14.89 9.32
C PRO A 341 21.84 15.11 7.89
N PRO A 342 23.12 15.52 7.72
CA PRO A 342 23.70 15.72 6.40
C PRO A 342 23.47 14.52 5.48
N GLY A 343 22.96 14.78 4.27
CA GLY A 343 22.68 13.75 3.26
C GLY A 343 21.28 13.14 3.29
N THR A 344 20.36 13.59 4.16
CA THR A 344 18.95 13.10 4.17
C THR A 344 18.05 13.68 3.08
N HIS A 345 18.45 14.78 2.47
CA HIS A 345 17.76 15.36 1.33
C HIS A 345 18.75 15.58 0.19
N CYS A 346 18.26 15.49 -1.05
CA CYS A 346 19.07 15.75 -2.24
C CYS A 346 19.87 17.04 -2.04
N THR A 347 21.18 16.96 -2.24
CA THR A 347 21.96 18.14 -2.65
C THR A 347 21.39 18.57 -3.99
N VAL A 348 20.60 19.63 -3.98
CA VAL A 348 20.12 20.30 -5.20
C VAL A 348 21.30 20.85 -5.98
#